data_AF-A0A4Q4XXQ6-F1
#
_entry.id   AF-A0A4Q4XXQ6-F1
#
_cell.length_a   1.000
_cell.length_b   1.000
_cell.length_c   1.000
_cell.angle_alpha   90.00
_cell.angle_beta   90.00
_cell.angle_gamma   90.00
#
_symmetry.space_group_name_H-M   'P 1'
#
loop_
_entity.id
_entity.type
_entity.pdbx_description
1 polymer ?
#
loop_
_entity_poly.entity_id
_entity_poly.type
_entity_poly.pdbx_seq_one_letter_code
_entity_poly.pdbx_strand_id
1 'polypeptide(L)'
;MPGPISLRKVASGLLLAAISIYLLRALWDNGTGAKLIRQYRAGLNTELGNADWGLMGQWVNQTAIWAKQLLDYYPHLDGQDLTAALTARYRYLEGADSIYIPWEREKVRSHRQFPMTGIVICAGSKNYDLAAHLVAGLRKTHQSTIPIEIAYAGKEDLRSEHRDFLQDLDSNISFIDLLESFPNARDDLVNSGWAMKPFAMLASKSRRTILVDADAIFLMPPDRIFEEHQGLVQSGTLLYHDRATLAGGNEGLIFLQEQLALTGRPPSKLFSNESLYFTGDSTFEADSGLVAMDKTRPEVFLSLSFTAWLNTKDVRDSVTYKRFHGDKETFWISFELSGIEYFIDPRMREKSTEN
;
A
#
# COMPACT_ATOMS: atom_id res chain seq x y z
N MET A 1 55.53 29.83 9.02
CA MET A 1 55.47 28.38 9.31
C MET A 1 54.60 28.16 10.53
N PRO A 2 53.50 27.41 10.43
CA PRO A 2 52.96 26.71 11.58
C PRO A 2 53.16 25.20 11.38
N GLY A 3 54.01 24.62 12.25
CA GLY A 3 54.08 23.18 12.47
C GLY A 3 52.97 22.71 13.42
N PRO A 4 52.74 21.39 13.53
CA PRO A 4 51.40 20.81 13.56
C PRO A 4 50.93 20.49 14.99
N ILE A 5 49.62 20.52 15.21
CA ILE A 5 49.01 19.80 16.33
C ILE A 5 48.06 18.75 15.77
N SER A 6 48.43 17.52 16.09
CA SER A 6 47.88 16.26 15.62
C SER A 6 46.47 16.01 16.15
N LEU A 7 45.63 15.53 15.23
CA LEU A 7 44.45 14.70 15.47
C LEU A 7 44.75 13.60 16.50
N ARG A 8 43.83 13.40 17.45
CA ARG A 8 43.32 12.09 17.89
C ARG A 8 42.20 12.26 18.93
N LYS A 9 40.97 12.30 18.45
CA LYS A 9 39.91 11.33 18.79
C LYS A 9 38.68 11.65 17.94
N VAL A 10 38.55 10.89 16.86
CA VAL A 10 37.33 10.74 16.06
C VAL A 10 36.27 10.16 16.98
N ALA A 11 35.22 10.95 17.23
CA ALA A 11 33.98 10.51 17.83
C ALA A 11 32.83 11.33 17.22
N SER A 12 32.01 10.64 16.42
CA SER A 12 30.58 10.91 16.22
C SER A 12 30.20 12.29 15.66
N GLY A 13 30.15 12.40 14.33
CA GLY A 13 29.70 13.60 13.63
C GLY A 13 28.23 13.96 13.88
N LEU A 14 28.00 15.19 14.37
CA LEU A 14 26.89 16.11 14.06
C LEU A 14 25.47 15.56 14.30
N LEU A 15 24.81 15.71 15.45
CA LEU A 15 24.33 16.94 16.11
C LEU A 15 23.78 18.04 15.16
N LEU A 16 22.45 18.23 15.24
CA LEU A 16 21.69 19.46 14.95
C LEU A 16 21.53 19.90 13.48
N ALA A 17 20.56 19.31 12.76
CA ALA A 17 19.82 20.01 11.71
C ALA A 17 18.75 20.91 12.36
N ALA A 18 19.20 22.05 12.88
CA ALA A 18 18.37 23.18 13.26
C ALA A 18 17.99 23.96 11.99
N ILE A 19 16.73 24.43 11.92
CA ILE A 19 16.03 25.09 10.79
C ILE A 19 15.30 24.05 9.92
N SER A 20 14.06 23.66 10.23
CA SER A 20 12.83 24.49 10.14
C SER A 20 12.20 24.88 11.49
N ILE A 21 13.02 25.50 12.34
CA ILE A 21 12.68 26.09 13.64
C ILE A 21 11.73 27.31 13.54
N TYR A 22 11.48 27.87 12.36
CA TYR A 22 10.61 29.05 12.22
C TYR A 22 9.11 28.71 12.02
N LEU A 23 8.80 27.60 11.34
CA LEU A 23 7.42 27.12 11.16
C LEU A 23 6.90 26.35 12.37
N LEU A 24 7.81 25.68 13.08
CA LEU A 24 7.54 25.14 14.40
C LEU A 24 7.16 26.25 15.39
N ARG A 25 7.77 27.44 15.35
CA ARG A 25 7.56 28.50 16.36
C ARG A 25 6.13 29.05 16.39
N ALA A 26 5.49 29.21 15.23
CA ALA A 26 4.12 29.71 15.15
C ALA A 26 3.05 28.66 15.56
N LEU A 27 3.39 27.37 15.49
CA LEU A 27 2.57 26.25 16.00
C LEU A 27 2.88 25.87 17.45
N TRP A 28 4.03 26.32 17.96
CA TRP A 28 4.58 26.01 19.27
C TRP A 28 4.02 26.90 20.39
N ASP A 29 3.58 28.12 20.08
CA ASP A 29 3.08 29.07 21.09
C ASP A 29 1.70 28.71 21.68
N ASN A 30 0.99 27.70 21.14
CA ASN A 30 -0.30 27.21 21.67
C ASN A 30 -0.24 25.83 22.36
N GLY A 31 0.95 25.31 22.70
CA GLY A 31 1.12 24.10 23.55
C GLY A 31 0.73 22.75 22.90
N THR A 32 -0.06 22.76 21.83
CA THR A 32 -0.53 21.54 21.13
C THR A 32 0.57 20.92 20.25
N GLY A 33 1.40 21.73 19.60
CA GLY A 33 2.48 21.26 18.70
C GLY A 33 3.61 20.55 19.43
N ALA A 34 3.98 20.99 20.63
CA ALA A 34 5.04 20.36 21.44
C ALA A 34 4.65 18.95 21.94
N LYS A 35 3.36 18.74 22.20
CA LYS A 35 2.81 17.42 22.55
C LYS A 35 2.81 16.49 21.34
N LEU A 36 2.42 17.00 20.17
CA LEU A 36 2.43 16.25 18.90
C LEU A 36 3.83 15.74 18.55
N ILE A 37 4.87 16.58 18.68
CA ILE A 37 6.26 16.23 18.33
C ILE A 37 6.87 15.24 19.34
N ARG A 38 6.49 15.32 20.62
CA ARG A 38 6.87 14.29 21.61
C ARG A 38 6.21 12.94 21.29
N GLN A 39 4.93 12.95 20.93
CA GLN A 39 4.22 11.74 20.50
C GLN A 39 4.81 11.18 19.20
N TYR A 40 5.17 12.05 18.26
CA TYR A 40 5.91 11.73 17.03
C TYR A 40 7.19 10.95 17.31
N ARG A 41 8.09 11.50 18.14
CA ARG A 41 9.36 10.85 18.47
C ARG A 41 9.20 9.58 19.31
N ALA A 42 8.19 9.52 20.18
CA ALA A 42 7.96 8.35 21.03
C ALA A 42 7.38 7.15 20.24
N GLY A 43 6.47 7.38 19.29
CA GLY A 43 5.85 6.32 18.49
C GLY A 43 6.69 5.85 17.28
N LEU A 44 7.56 6.71 16.75
CA LEU A 44 8.48 6.35 15.65
C LEU A 44 9.63 5.45 16.09
N ASN A 45 10.05 5.55 17.35
CA ASN A 45 11.23 4.84 17.87
C ASN A 45 10.91 3.48 18.51
N THR A 46 9.65 3.06 18.52
CA THR A 46 9.31 1.71 18.98
C THR A 46 9.77 0.71 17.93
N GLU A 47 10.76 -0.11 18.29
CA GLU A 47 11.10 -1.31 17.52
C GLU A 47 9.86 -2.21 17.44
N LEU A 48 9.49 -2.60 16.22
CA LEU A 48 8.38 -3.51 15.96
C LEU A 48 8.94 -4.83 15.46
N GLY A 49 8.55 -5.92 16.12
CA GLY A 49 8.73 -7.26 15.61
C GLY A 49 7.75 -7.57 14.47
N ASN A 50 8.01 -8.67 13.77
CA ASN A 50 7.21 -9.08 12.61
C ASN A 50 5.73 -9.35 12.94
N ALA A 51 5.41 -9.61 14.20
CA ALA A 51 4.06 -9.91 14.68
C ALA A 51 3.31 -8.70 15.27
N ASP A 52 3.95 -7.53 15.38
CA ASP A 52 3.38 -6.35 16.05
C ASP A 52 2.46 -5.53 15.12
N TRP A 53 1.52 -6.22 14.47
CA TRP A 53 0.66 -5.61 13.45
C TRP A 53 -0.27 -4.55 14.04
N GLY A 54 -0.77 -4.75 15.26
CA GLY A 54 -1.61 -3.77 15.96
C GLY A 54 -0.86 -2.48 16.30
N LEU A 55 0.40 -2.60 16.75
CA LEU A 55 1.26 -1.44 17.01
C LEU A 55 1.65 -0.72 15.70
N MET A 56 1.89 -1.48 14.63
CA MET A 56 2.07 -0.89 13.29
C MET A 56 0.80 -0.13 12.86
N GLY A 57 -0.39 -0.69 13.06
CA GLY A 57 -1.66 -0.02 12.78
C GLY A 57 -1.89 1.26 13.60
N GLN A 58 -1.41 1.32 14.84
CA GLN A 58 -1.40 2.59 15.61
C GLN A 58 -0.49 3.63 14.96
N TRP A 59 0.71 3.21 14.57
CA TRP A 59 1.67 4.08 13.90
C TRP A 59 1.14 4.62 12.57
N VAL A 60 0.54 3.77 11.74
CA VAL A 60 -0.08 4.15 10.46
C VAL A 60 -1.21 5.15 10.69
N ASN A 61 -2.12 4.88 11.62
CA ASN A 61 -3.22 5.79 11.94
C ASN A 61 -2.73 7.17 12.34
N GLN A 62 -1.76 7.23 13.26
CA GLN A 62 -1.24 8.48 13.76
C GLN A 62 -0.51 9.27 12.65
N THR A 63 0.22 8.57 11.78
CA THR A 63 0.90 9.16 10.61
C THR A 63 -0.12 9.68 9.60
N ALA A 64 -1.23 8.96 9.38
CA ALA A 64 -2.32 9.39 8.51
C ALA A 64 -3.00 10.67 9.01
N ILE A 65 -3.24 10.79 10.33
CA ILE A 65 -3.76 12.03 10.94
C ILE A 65 -2.82 13.20 10.67
N TRP A 66 -1.50 13.01 10.84
CA TRP A 66 -0.53 14.06 10.58
C TRP A 66 -0.41 14.42 9.10
N ALA A 67 -0.42 13.43 8.21
CA ALA A 67 -0.39 13.67 6.78
C ALA A 67 -1.61 14.47 6.30
N LYS A 68 -2.81 14.15 6.82
CA LYS A 68 -4.02 14.95 6.55
C LYS A 68 -3.88 16.37 7.10
N GLN A 69 -3.42 16.54 8.35
CA GLN A 69 -3.20 17.86 8.92
C GLN A 69 -2.19 18.70 8.13
N LEU A 70 -1.12 18.08 7.63
CA LEU A 70 -0.12 18.72 6.78
C LEU A 70 -0.78 19.22 5.49
N LEU A 71 -1.53 18.37 4.80
CA LEU A 71 -2.18 18.71 3.53
C LEU A 71 -3.28 19.76 3.69
N ASP A 72 -4.11 19.65 4.73
CA ASP A 72 -5.28 20.51 4.92
C ASP A 72 -4.92 21.90 5.47
N TYR A 73 -3.99 21.98 6.43
CA TYR A 73 -3.71 23.21 7.17
C TYR A 73 -2.35 23.84 6.86
N TYR A 74 -1.38 23.03 6.42
CA TYR A 74 -0.02 23.51 6.14
C TYR A 74 0.47 23.12 4.74
N PRO A 75 -0.33 23.35 3.67
CA PRO A 75 0.04 22.93 2.31
C PRO A 75 1.32 23.62 1.80
N HIS A 76 1.81 24.66 2.49
CA HIS A 76 3.06 25.37 2.20
C HIS A 76 4.33 24.63 2.64
N LEU A 77 4.22 23.71 3.61
CA LEU A 77 5.32 22.86 4.06
C LEU A 77 5.61 21.75 3.04
N ASP A 78 6.85 21.26 3.01
CA ASP A 78 7.17 20.02 2.32
C ASP A 78 7.00 18.83 3.27
N GLY A 79 6.50 17.70 2.78
CA GLY A 79 6.30 16.51 3.60
C GLY A 79 7.58 15.69 3.81
N GLN A 80 8.76 16.31 3.76
CA GLN A 80 10.04 15.61 3.85
C GLN A 80 10.20 14.83 5.15
N ASP A 81 9.78 15.40 6.28
CA ASP A 81 9.83 14.73 7.59
C ASP A 81 8.93 13.48 7.61
N LEU A 82 7.75 13.54 6.98
CA LEU A 82 6.86 12.39 6.83
C LEU A 82 7.47 11.33 5.92
N THR A 83 8.06 11.73 4.79
CA THR A 83 8.79 10.79 3.91
C THR A 83 9.94 10.12 4.66
N ALA A 84 10.75 10.89 5.41
CA ALA A 84 11.85 10.34 6.19
C ALA A 84 11.39 9.35 7.27
N ALA A 85 10.30 9.65 7.97
CA ALA A 85 9.68 8.74 8.93
C ALA A 85 9.14 7.47 8.26
N LEU A 86 8.53 7.60 7.08
CA LEU A 86 8.04 6.48 6.29
C LEU A 86 9.18 5.56 5.86
N THR A 87 10.26 6.11 5.30
CA THR A 87 11.45 5.33 4.90
C THR A 87 12.16 4.69 6.09
N ALA A 88 12.23 5.38 7.23
CA ALA A 88 12.80 4.80 8.46
C ALA A 88 11.97 3.61 8.97
N ARG A 89 10.65 3.65 8.81
CA ARG A 89 9.74 2.56 9.20
C ARG A 89 9.77 1.39 8.21
N TYR A 90 9.76 1.70 6.92
CA TYR A 90 9.67 0.74 5.83
C TYR A 90 10.97 0.74 5.03
N ARG A 91 11.92 -0.11 5.43
CA ARG A 91 13.24 -0.21 4.76
C ARG A 91 13.16 -0.49 3.26
N TYR A 92 12.11 -1.19 2.81
CA TYR A 92 11.88 -1.45 1.39
C TYR A 92 11.68 -0.15 0.57
N LEU A 93 11.36 0.99 1.19
CA LEU A 93 11.24 2.30 0.55
C LEU A 93 12.57 3.06 0.44
N GLU A 94 13.65 2.57 1.04
CA GLU A 94 14.96 3.19 0.90
C GLU A 94 15.41 3.12 -0.57
N GLY A 95 15.65 4.28 -1.19
CA GLY A 95 15.99 4.38 -2.63
C GLY A 95 14.81 4.24 -3.59
N ALA A 96 13.57 4.20 -3.10
CA ALA A 96 12.35 4.09 -3.94
C ALA A 96 11.93 5.45 -4.54
N ASP A 97 12.83 6.13 -5.26
CA ASP A 97 12.63 7.51 -5.73
C ASP A 97 11.57 7.67 -6.84
N SER A 98 11.09 6.56 -7.40
CA SER A 98 10.17 6.56 -8.54
C SER A 98 8.70 6.63 -8.14
N ILE A 99 8.36 6.26 -6.90
CA ILE A 99 6.97 6.08 -6.45
C ILE A 99 6.25 7.42 -6.25
N TYR A 100 4.92 7.36 -6.29
CA TYR A 100 4.06 8.51 -5.96
C TYR A 100 3.90 8.63 -4.44
N ILE A 101 4.15 9.81 -3.87
CA ILE A 101 3.94 10.13 -2.45
C ILE A 101 2.96 11.32 -2.32
N PRO A 102 1.84 11.20 -1.59
CA PRO A 102 0.73 12.17 -1.67
C PRO A 102 1.06 13.59 -1.17
N TRP A 103 2.00 13.70 -0.23
CA TRP A 103 2.42 14.98 0.36
C TRP A 103 3.70 15.54 -0.24
N GLU A 104 4.31 14.85 -1.21
CA GLU A 104 5.41 15.40 -1.96
C GLU A 104 4.86 16.35 -3.02
N ARG A 105 5.22 17.62 -2.89
CA ARG A 105 4.88 18.62 -3.88
C ARG A 105 5.49 18.22 -5.22
N GLU A 106 4.80 18.51 -6.32
CA GLU A 106 5.31 18.46 -7.69
C GLU A 106 6.52 19.40 -7.95
N LYS A 107 7.18 19.96 -6.92
CA LYS A 107 8.25 20.95 -7.02
C LYS A 107 9.59 20.43 -7.59
N VAL A 108 9.72 19.15 -7.96
CA VAL A 108 10.93 18.61 -8.61
C VAL A 108 10.63 17.86 -9.93
N ARG A 109 9.38 17.82 -10.40
CA ARG A 109 9.05 17.14 -11.67
C ARG A 109 8.10 17.96 -12.51
N SER A 110 8.56 19.11 -13.01
CA SER A 110 7.90 19.90 -14.06
C SER A 110 7.68 19.17 -15.41
N HIS A 111 7.86 17.84 -15.45
CA HIS A 111 7.77 17.01 -16.66
C HIS A 111 7.15 15.61 -16.44
N ARG A 112 6.74 15.20 -15.22
CA ARG A 112 6.07 13.89 -15.02
C ARG A 112 4.57 14.10 -14.78
N GLN A 113 3.78 14.11 -15.83
CA GLN A 113 2.33 13.92 -15.71
C GLN A 113 2.08 12.47 -15.32
N PHE A 114 1.75 12.25 -14.04
CA PHE A 114 1.28 10.96 -13.58
C PHE A 114 -0.15 10.73 -14.09
N PRO A 115 -0.47 9.57 -14.70
CA PRO A 115 -1.84 9.25 -15.05
C PRO A 115 -2.74 9.35 -13.82
N MET A 116 -3.97 9.82 -14.02
CA MET A 116 -4.93 9.87 -12.92
C MET A 116 -5.28 8.44 -12.49
N THR A 117 -5.80 7.64 -13.43
CA THR A 117 -6.19 6.25 -13.22
C THR A 117 -5.31 5.33 -14.07
N GLY A 118 -4.92 4.18 -13.52
CA GLY A 118 -4.17 3.15 -14.25
C GLY A 118 -4.46 1.74 -13.74
N ILE A 119 -4.28 0.76 -14.62
CA ILE A 119 -4.39 -0.66 -14.30
C ILE A 119 -2.98 -1.22 -14.12
N VAL A 120 -2.75 -1.96 -13.04
CA VAL A 120 -1.50 -2.66 -12.79
C VAL A 120 -1.77 -4.15 -12.81
N ILE A 121 -1.04 -4.87 -13.67
CA ILE A 121 -1.13 -6.33 -13.78
C ILE A 121 0.20 -6.91 -13.30
N CYS A 122 0.16 -7.78 -12.29
CA CYS A 122 1.34 -8.54 -11.90
C CYS A 122 1.49 -9.75 -12.82
N ALA A 123 2.56 -9.79 -13.62
CA ALA A 123 2.79 -10.88 -14.57
C ALA A 123 4.27 -11.23 -14.70
N GLY A 124 4.54 -12.53 -14.72
CA GLY A 124 5.82 -13.13 -15.05
C GLY A 124 5.74 -13.96 -16.32
N SER A 125 6.86 -14.57 -16.68
CA SER A 125 7.02 -15.38 -17.89
C SER A 125 6.16 -16.64 -17.90
N LYS A 126 5.59 -17.04 -16.76
CA LYS A 126 4.73 -18.22 -16.62
C LYS A 126 3.25 -17.93 -16.84
N ASN A 127 2.84 -16.66 -16.87
CA ASN A 127 1.45 -16.23 -17.01
C ASN A 127 1.29 -14.99 -17.92
N TYR A 128 2.30 -14.68 -18.74
CA TYR A 128 2.26 -13.53 -19.67
C TYR A 128 1.16 -13.67 -20.73
N ASP A 129 0.80 -14.91 -21.09
CA ASP A 129 -0.29 -15.25 -22.01
C ASP A 129 -1.67 -14.93 -21.42
N LEU A 130 -1.85 -15.17 -20.11
CA LEU A 130 -3.05 -14.75 -19.37
C LEU A 130 -3.13 -13.22 -19.33
N ALA A 131 -2.03 -12.54 -19.00
CA ALA A 131 -1.97 -11.08 -19.02
C ALA A 131 -2.29 -10.52 -20.43
N ALA A 132 -1.80 -11.16 -21.49
CA ALA A 132 -2.10 -10.80 -22.87
C ALA A 132 -3.60 -10.94 -23.18
N HIS A 133 -4.25 -12.00 -22.69
CA HIS A 133 -5.69 -12.18 -22.83
C HIS A 133 -6.47 -11.08 -22.11
N LEU A 134 -6.11 -10.75 -20.87
CA LEU A 134 -6.71 -9.64 -20.13
C LEU A 134 -6.55 -8.30 -20.87
N VAL A 135 -5.33 -7.97 -21.32
CA VAL A 135 -5.04 -6.77 -22.11
C VAL A 135 -5.91 -6.71 -23.37
N ALA A 136 -5.99 -7.82 -24.11
CA ALA A 136 -6.82 -7.91 -25.31
C ALA A 136 -8.31 -7.71 -24.99
N GLY A 137 -8.82 -8.28 -23.89
CA GLY A 137 -10.20 -8.06 -23.44
C GLY A 137 -10.47 -6.59 -23.11
N LEU A 138 -9.58 -5.95 -22.35
CA LEU A 138 -9.69 -4.52 -22.00
C LEU A 138 -9.70 -3.62 -23.25
N ARG A 139 -8.79 -3.86 -24.20
CA ARG A 139 -8.63 -3.01 -25.39
C ARG A 139 -9.63 -3.30 -26.50
N LYS A 140 -9.88 -4.57 -26.81
CA LYS A 140 -10.69 -4.98 -27.97
C LYS A 140 -12.17 -5.13 -27.64
N THR A 141 -12.49 -5.65 -26.45
CA THR A 141 -13.89 -5.87 -26.03
C THR A 141 -14.44 -4.63 -25.34
N HIS A 142 -13.75 -4.14 -24.31
CA HIS A 142 -14.24 -3.04 -23.48
C HIS A 142 -13.83 -1.66 -23.97
N GLN A 143 -12.96 -1.58 -24.98
CA GLN A 143 -12.46 -0.32 -25.55
C GLN A 143 -11.87 0.62 -24.48
N SER A 144 -11.34 0.04 -23.40
CA SER A 144 -10.78 0.79 -22.28
C SER A 144 -9.55 1.57 -22.72
N THR A 145 -9.46 2.81 -22.29
CA THR A 145 -8.32 3.71 -22.59
C THR A 145 -7.38 3.89 -21.42
N ILE A 146 -7.71 3.32 -20.24
CA ILE A 146 -6.87 3.39 -19.04
C ILE A 146 -5.46 2.85 -19.36
N PRO A 147 -4.38 3.57 -19.03
CA PRO A 147 -3.00 3.07 -19.15
C PRO A 147 -2.80 1.76 -18.38
N ILE A 148 -2.07 0.83 -18.99
CA ILE A 148 -1.77 -0.48 -18.38
C ILE A 148 -0.29 -0.52 -18.01
N GLU A 149 0.00 -0.90 -16.78
CA GLU A 149 1.34 -1.09 -16.23
C GLU A 149 1.53 -2.59 -15.89
N ILE A 150 2.46 -3.27 -16.56
CA ILE A 150 2.81 -4.67 -16.25
C ILE A 150 3.96 -4.67 -15.25
N ALA A 151 3.68 -5.12 -14.02
CA ALA A 151 4.65 -5.21 -12.94
C ALA A 151 5.26 -6.61 -12.83
N TYR A 152 6.58 -6.67 -12.65
CA TYR A 152 7.36 -7.90 -12.52
C TYR A 152 8.62 -7.67 -11.65
N ALA A 153 9.22 -8.74 -11.13
CA ALA A 153 10.42 -8.66 -10.29
C ALA A 153 11.69 -9.11 -11.02
N GLY A 154 12.25 -8.22 -11.86
CA GLY A 154 13.48 -8.48 -12.59
C GLY A 154 13.34 -9.36 -13.83
N LYS A 155 14.40 -9.39 -14.63
CA LYS A 155 14.45 -10.10 -15.92
C LYS A 155 14.19 -11.62 -15.86
N GLU A 156 14.43 -12.24 -14.72
CA GLU A 156 14.19 -13.68 -14.51
C GLU A 156 12.71 -13.98 -14.28
N ASP A 157 11.95 -13.01 -13.78
CA ASP A 157 10.51 -13.12 -13.61
C ASP A 157 9.81 -12.93 -14.96
N LEU A 158 10.01 -11.78 -15.62
CA LEU A 158 9.49 -11.50 -16.96
C LEU A 158 10.64 -11.28 -17.95
N ARG A 159 10.80 -12.16 -18.94
CA ARG A 159 11.86 -12.07 -19.96
C ARG A 159 11.55 -10.99 -21.01
N SER A 160 12.58 -10.47 -21.67
CA SER A 160 12.42 -9.42 -22.70
C SER A 160 11.48 -9.84 -23.84
N GLU A 161 11.61 -11.07 -24.35
CA GLU A 161 10.76 -11.60 -25.42
C GLU A 161 9.27 -11.55 -25.07
N HIS A 162 8.91 -11.80 -23.81
CA HIS A 162 7.53 -11.72 -23.34
C HIS A 162 7.07 -10.28 -23.11
N ARG A 163 7.98 -9.38 -22.70
CA ARG A 163 7.67 -7.94 -22.64
C ARG A 163 7.43 -7.37 -24.03
N ASP A 164 8.26 -7.73 -25.00
CA ASP A 164 8.12 -7.30 -26.40
C ASP A 164 6.77 -7.79 -26.95
N PHE A 165 6.42 -9.06 -26.71
CA PHE A 165 5.11 -9.61 -27.07
C PHE A 165 3.93 -8.84 -26.45
N LEU A 166 3.99 -8.52 -25.15
CA LEU A 166 2.95 -7.74 -24.47
C LEU A 166 2.88 -6.30 -25.00
N GLN A 167 4.03 -5.67 -25.27
CA GLN A 167 4.10 -4.31 -25.80
C GLN A 167 3.45 -4.18 -27.18
N ASP A 168 3.58 -5.21 -28.02
CA ASP A 168 2.98 -5.26 -29.36
C ASP A 168 1.43 -5.28 -29.33
N LEU A 169 0.81 -5.59 -28.18
CA LEU A 169 -0.65 -5.63 -28.05
C LEU A 169 -1.28 -4.22 -27.98
N ASP A 170 -0.58 -3.26 -27.40
CA ASP A 170 -1.06 -1.88 -27.24
C ASP A 170 0.10 -0.91 -26.91
N SER A 171 0.10 0.24 -27.59
CA SER A 171 1.13 1.28 -27.40
C SER A 171 1.10 1.98 -26.03
N ASN A 172 0.00 1.85 -25.28
CA ASN A 172 -0.17 2.46 -23.96
C ASN A 172 0.05 1.45 -22.82
N ILE A 173 0.80 0.38 -23.10
CA ILE A 173 1.36 -0.53 -22.10
C ILE A 173 2.74 -0.02 -21.69
N SER A 174 3.00 -0.04 -20.38
CA SER A 174 4.31 0.21 -19.82
C SER A 174 4.69 -0.87 -18.80
N PHE A 175 5.95 -0.89 -18.40
CA PHE A 175 6.55 -1.95 -17.60
C PHE A 175 7.15 -1.38 -16.32
N ILE A 176 6.92 -2.08 -15.20
CA ILE A 176 7.47 -1.73 -13.88
C ILE A 176 8.35 -2.88 -13.41
N ASP A 177 9.67 -2.68 -13.41
CA ASP A 177 10.58 -3.57 -12.70
C ASP A 177 10.57 -3.19 -11.21
N LEU A 178 10.03 -4.07 -10.38
CA LEU A 178 9.91 -3.85 -8.94
C LEU A 178 11.27 -3.90 -8.23
N LEU A 179 12.27 -4.60 -8.80
CA LEU A 179 13.62 -4.61 -8.24
C LEU A 179 14.36 -3.30 -8.50
N GLU A 180 14.02 -2.59 -9.57
CA GLU A 180 14.50 -1.23 -9.82
C GLU A 180 13.72 -0.20 -9.00
N SER A 181 12.41 -0.40 -8.85
CA SER A 181 11.54 0.52 -8.10
C SER A 181 11.78 0.46 -6.59
N PHE A 182 12.18 -0.71 -6.06
CA PHE A 182 12.51 -0.91 -4.65
C PHE A 182 13.84 -1.66 -4.49
N PRO A 183 14.99 -0.98 -4.65
CA PRO A 183 16.31 -1.62 -4.59
C PRO A 183 16.58 -2.35 -3.26
N ASN A 184 16.03 -1.84 -2.15
CA ASN A 184 16.16 -2.43 -0.82
C ASN A 184 15.09 -3.48 -0.48
N ALA A 185 14.22 -3.84 -1.43
CA ALA A 185 13.19 -4.87 -1.27
C ALA A 185 13.50 -6.15 -2.08
N ARG A 186 14.75 -6.32 -2.52
CA ARG A 186 15.12 -7.43 -3.42
C ARG A 186 14.75 -8.79 -2.83
N ASP A 187 15.07 -9.01 -1.56
CA ASP A 187 14.77 -10.27 -0.87
C ASP A 187 13.27 -10.45 -0.61
N ASP A 188 12.51 -9.35 -0.54
CA ASP A 188 11.06 -9.38 -0.42
C ASP A 188 10.37 -9.82 -1.72
N LEU A 189 10.93 -9.41 -2.86
CA LEU A 189 10.30 -9.46 -4.18
C LEU A 189 10.73 -10.65 -5.06
N VAL A 190 11.98 -11.09 -4.97
CA VAL A 190 12.46 -12.23 -5.78
C VAL A 190 11.70 -13.49 -5.40
N ASN A 191 11.06 -14.14 -6.38
CA ASN A 191 10.23 -15.34 -6.20
C ASN A 191 9.13 -15.17 -5.14
N SER A 192 8.61 -13.95 -4.99
CA SER A 192 7.61 -13.60 -3.96
C SER A 192 6.19 -14.06 -4.29
N GLY A 193 5.93 -14.49 -5.53
CA GLY A 193 4.61 -14.89 -5.99
C GLY A 193 3.61 -13.76 -5.80
N TRP A 194 2.50 -14.02 -5.11
CA TRP A 194 1.45 -13.03 -4.88
C TRP A 194 1.89 -11.83 -4.01
N ALA A 195 2.95 -11.97 -3.21
CA ALA A 195 3.39 -10.94 -2.28
C ALA A 195 3.90 -9.65 -2.96
N MET A 196 4.18 -9.67 -4.27
CA MET A 196 4.56 -8.46 -5.01
C MET A 196 3.39 -7.49 -5.26
N LYS A 197 2.14 -7.96 -5.16
CA LYS A 197 0.94 -7.19 -5.53
C LYS A 197 0.85 -5.80 -4.86
N PRO A 198 1.06 -5.65 -3.53
CA PRO A 198 1.07 -4.33 -2.90
C PRO A 198 2.23 -3.45 -3.38
N PHE A 199 3.42 -4.03 -3.62
CA PHE A 199 4.58 -3.31 -4.16
C PHE A 199 4.29 -2.80 -5.56
N ALA A 200 3.64 -3.60 -6.41
CA ALA A 200 3.20 -3.18 -7.74
C ALA A 200 2.24 -1.98 -7.69
N MET A 201 1.27 -2.00 -6.76
CA MET A 201 0.38 -0.86 -6.55
C MET A 201 1.12 0.40 -6.06
N LEU A 202 2.10 0.26 -5.16
CA LEU A 202 2.93 1.38 -4.70
C LEU A 202 3.80 1.96 -5.83
N ALA A 203 4.43 1.10 -6.63
CA ALA A 203 5.31 1.50 -7.74
C ALA A 203 4.57 2.08 -8.94
N SER A 204 3.29 1.75 -9.10
CA SER A 204 2.43 2.34 -10.14
C SER A 204 2.50 3.86 -10.13
N LYS A 205 2.73 4.42 -11.32
CA LYS A 205 2.75 5.87 -11.54
C LYS A 205 1.37 6.49 -11.40
N SER A 206 0.33 5.69 -11.58
CA SER A 206 -1.05 6.14 -11.49
C SER A 206 -1.41 6.47 -10.05
N ARG A 207 -2.11 7.60 -9.81
CA ARG A 207 -2.47 7.99 -8.43
C ARG A 207 -3.71 7.23 -7.94
N ARG A 208 -4.60 6.85 -8.85
CA ARG A 208 -5.68 5.88 -8.66
C ARG A 208 -5.30 4.60 -9.38
N THR A 209 -5.17 3.51 -8.65
CA THR A 209 -4.61 2.26 -9.18
C THR A 209 -5.65 1.15 -9.07
N ILE A 210 -5.84 0.41 -10.15
CA ILE A 210 -6.60 -0.85 -10.19
C ILE A 210 -5.58 -1.98 -10.35
N LEU A 211 -5.29 -2.70 -9.28
CA LEU A 211 -4.56 -3.96 -9.36
C LEU A 211 -5.50 -5.04 -9.89
N VAL A 212 -5.01 -5.83 -10.83
CA VAL A 212 -5.76 -6.95 -11.42
C VAL A 212 -4.84 -8.16 -11.58
N ASP A 213 -5.33 -9.35 -11.24
CA ASP A 213 -4.67 -10.61 -11.57
C ASP A 213 -4.65 -10.86 -13.08
N ALA A 214 -3.59 -11.52 -13.55
CA ALA A 214 -3.41 -11.79 -14.98
C ALA A 214 -4.52 -12.66 -15.60
N ASP A 215 -5.23 -13.45 -14.79
CA ASP A 215 -6.33 -14.33 -15.21
C ASP A 215 -7.74 -13.75 -14.96
N ALA A 216 -7.84 -12.47 -14.56
CA ALA A 216 -9.12 -11.82 -14.40
C ALA A 216 -9.84 -11.60 -15.74
N ILE A 217 -11.17 -11.56 -15.67
CA ILE A 217 -12.03 -11.28 -16.82
C ILE A 217 -12.97 -10.13 -16.45
N PHE A 218 -12.88 -9.04 -17.20
CA PHE A 218 -13.83 -7.92 -17.07
C PHE A 218 -15.11 -8.24 -17.84
N LEU A 219 -16.26 -7.99 -17.20
CA LEU A 219 -17.58 -8.04 -17.84
C LEU A 219 -18.09 -6.64 -18.23
N MET A 220 -17.48 -5.59 -17.69
CA MET A 220 -17.80 -4.19 -17.96
C MET A 220 -16.52 -3.36 -18.08
N PRO A 221 -16.54 -2.23 -18.81
CA PRO A 221 -15.39 -1.33 -18.89
C PRO A 221 -15.02 -0.74 -17.52
N PRO A 222 -13.73 -0.73 -17.12
CA PRO A 222 -13.29 -0.20 -15.82
C PRO A 222 -13.09 1.32 -15.77
N ASP A 223 -13.18 2.02 -16.91
CA ASP A 223 -12.74 3.41 -17.12
C ASP A 223 -13.31 4.43 -16.14
N ARG A 224 -14.50 4.17 -15.60
CA ARG A 224 -15.23 5.10 -14.72
C ARG A 224 -15.43 4.57 -13.30
N ILE A 225 -14.72 3.51 -12.90
CA ILE A 225 -14.95 2.86 -11.61
C ILE A 225 -14.73 3.82 -10.42
N PHE A 226 -13.75 4.73 -10.52
CA PHE A 226 -13.46 5.73 -9.49
C PHE A 226 -14.46 6.89 -9.45
N GLU A 227 -15.33 7.01 -10.45
CA GLU A 227 -16.37 8.02 -10.54
C GLU A 227 -17.76 7.45 -10.21
N GLU A 228 -18.02 6.18 -10.55
CA GLU A 228 -19.35 5.58 -10.48
C GLU A 228 -19.54 4.67 -9.26
N HIS A 229 -18.48 3.96 -8.83
CA HIS A 229 -18.60 3.00 -7.73
C HIS A 229 -18.64 3.71 -6.36
N GLN A 230 -19.83 3.81 -5.76
CA GLN A 230 -20.05 4.63 -4.55
C GLN A 230 -19.14 4.27 -3.37
N GLY A 231 -18.93 2.98 -3.10
CA GLY A 231 -18.02 2.52 -2.04
C GLY A 231 -16.56 2.96 -2.24
N LEU A 232 -16.08 2.93 -3.49
CA LEU A 232 -14.75 3.39 -3.89
C LEU A 232 -14.65 4.91 -3.81
N VAL A 233 -15.67 5.63 -4.28
CA VAL A 233 -15.74 7.10 -4.18
C VAL A 233 -15.70 7.55 -2.73
N GLN A 234 -16.42 6.88 -1.84
CA GLN A 234 -16.49 7.24 -0.43
C GLN A 234 -15.19 6.91 0.30
N SER A 235 -14.73 5.65 0.25
CA SER A 235 -13.59 5.17 1.06
C SER A 235 -12.24 5.43 0.40
N GLY A 236 -12.18 5.54 -0.93
CA GLY A 236 -10.93 5.50 -1.69
C GLY A 236 -10.37 4.09 -1.88
N THR A 237 -11.14 3.05 -1.54
CA THR A 237 -10.76 1.65 -1.68
C THR A 237 -11.91 0.81 -2.23
N LEU A 238 -11.58 -0.27 -2.94
CA LEU A 238 -12.53 -1.28 -3.37
C LEU A 238 -11.85 -2.64 -3.32
N LEU A 239 -12.40 -3.50 -2.49
CA LEU A 239 -12.06 -4.90 -2.34
C LEU A 239 -13.31 -5.74 -2.63
N TYR A 240 -13.12 -7.03 -2.88
CA TYR A 240 -14.22 -7.97 -3.06
C TYR A 240 -14.10 -9.10 -2.05
N HIS A 241 -15.22 -9.71 -1.67
CA HIS A 241 -15.16 -10.88 -0.80
C HIS A 241 -14.61 -12.11 -1.53
N ASP A 242 -13.73 -12.88 -0.87
CA ASP A 242 -13.39 -14.23 -1.34
C ASP A 242 -14.57 -15.20 -1.05
N ARG A 243 -14.44 -16.41 -1.59
CA ARG A 243 -15.37 -17.52 -1.45
C ARG A 243 -15.65 -17.80 0.02
N ALA A 244 -16.94 -17.86 0.37
CA ALA A 244 -17.38 -18.25 1.71
C ALA A 244 -17.13 -19.76 1.92
N THR A 245 -15.98 -20.10 2.51
CA THR A 245 -15.61 -21.49 2.82
C THR A 245 -15.33 -21.66 4.32
N LEU A 246 -15.62 -22.85 4.86
CA LEU A 246 -15.37 -23.24 6.26
C LEU A 246 -14.13 -24.14 6.40
N ALA A 247 -13.21 -24.08 5.44
CA ALA A 247 -12.14 -25.07 5.30
C ALA A 247 -10.84 -24.75 6.09
N GLY A 248 -10.85 -23.76 6.98
CA GLY A 248 -9.66 -23.35 7.74
C GLY A 248 -9.82 -23.31 9.25
N GLY A 249 -8.70 -23.06 9.92
CA GLY A 249 -8.63 -22.88 11.37
C GLY A 249 -8.92 -21.43 11.80
N ASN A 250 -8.99 -21.22 13.11
CA ASN A 250 -9.25 -19.92 13.73
C ASN A 250 -7.99 -19.17 14.15
N GLU A 251 -6.79 -19.68 13.85
CA GLU A 251 -5.51 -19.10 14.28
C GLU A 251 -5.33 -17.66 13.77
N GLY A 252 -5.69 -17.40 12.51
CA GLY A 252 -5.65 -16.05 11.93
C GLY A 252 -6.63 -15.08 12.62
N LEU A 253 -7.83 -15.56 12.95
CA LEU A 253 -8.86 -14.76 13.63
C LEU A 253 -8.45 -14.43 15.06
N ILE A 254 -7.96 -15.41 15.81
CA ILE A 254 -7.44 -15.22 17.18
C ILE A 254 -6.30 -14.20 17.16
N PHE A 255 -5.32 -14.40 16.27
CA PHE A 255 -4.21 -13.48 16.12
C PHE A 255 -4.70 -12.06 15.78
N LEU A 256 -5.64 -11.92 14.83
CA LEU A 256 -6.16 -10.61 14.46
C LEU A 256 -6.91 -9.93 15.62
N GLN A 257 -7.66 -10.68 16.42
CA GLN A 257 -8.33 -10.16 17.63
C GLN A 257 -7.31 -9.65 18.66
N GLU A 258 -6.20 -10.35 18.86
CA GLU A 258 -5.09 -9.89 19.72
C GLU A 258 -4.48 -8.60 19.16
N GLN A 259 -4.22 -8.53 17.86
CA GLN A 259 -3.68 -7.34 17.21
C GLN A 259 -4.64 -6.15 17.28
N LEU A 260 -5.95 -6.39 17.13
CA LEU A 260 -6.98 -5.36 17.29
C LEU A 260 -6.99 -4.80 18.72
N ALA A 261 -6.89 -5.66 19.73
CA ALA A 261 -6.80 -5.21 21.12
C ALA A 261 -5.59 -4.30 21.36
N LEU A 262 -4.45 -4.61 20.74
CA LEU A 262 -3.25 -3.77 20.79
C LEU A 262 -3.44 -2.40 20.13
N THR A 263 -4.35 -2.26 19.16
CA THR A 263 -4.65 -0.95 18.56
C THR A 263 -5.31 0.01 19.55
N GLY A 264 -5.97 -0.50 20.59
CA GLY A 264 -6.77 0.30 21.53
C GLY A 264 -8.05 0.87 20.92
N ARG A 265 -8.50 0.34 19.77
CA ARG A 265 -9.73 0.76 19.07
C ARG A 265 -10.74 -0.39 19.02
N PRO A 266 -12.05 -0.09 19.01
CA PRO A 266 -13.04 -1.09 18.64
C PRO A 266 -12.89 -1.46 17.16
N PRO A 267 -13.29 -2.68 16.75
CA PRO A 267 -13.32 -3.04 15.35
C PRO A 267 -14.29 -2.17 14.54
N SER A 268 -14.06 -2.05 13.23
CA SER A 268 -14.93 -1.26 12.34
C SER A 268 -16.34 -1.88 12.26
N LYS A 269 -17.33 -1.06 11.88
CA LYS A 269 -18.71 -1.56 11.68
C LYS A 269 -18.80 -2.62 10.58
N LEU A 270 -18.02 -2.44 9.51
CA LEU A 270 -17.93 -3.41 8.41
C LEU A 270 -17.46 -4.75 8.97
N PHE A 271 -16.35 -4.73 9.71
CA PHE A 271 -15.77 -5.93 10.28
C PHE A 271 -16.64 -6.56 11.37
N SER A 272 -17.25 -5.77 12.26
CA SER A 272 -18.03 -6.30 13.38
C SER A 272 -19.41 -6.85 12.97
N ASN A 273 -20.04 -6.30 11.92
CA ASN A 273 -21.43 -6.60 11.59
C ASN A 273 -21.60 -7.41 10.29
N GLU A 274 -20.64 -7.33 9.37
CA GLU A 274 -20.80 -7.84 8.00
C GLU A 274 -19.80 -8.95 7.65
N SER A 275 -18.63 -8.98 8.29
CA SER A 275 -17.57 -9.96 8.04
C SER A 275 -17.97 -11.35 8.53
N LEU A 276 -18.10 -12.29 7.59
CA LEU A 276 -18.25 -13.71 7.94
C LEU A 276 -16.95 -14.29 8.49
N TYR A 277 -15.80 -13.71 8.13
CA TYR A 277 -14.54 -14.07 8.77
C TYR A 277 -14.55 -13.78 10.27
N PHE A 278 -15.02 -12.60 10.67
CA PHE A 278 -15.07 -12.19 12.07
C PHE A 278 -16.03 -13.04 12.91
N THR A 279 -17.18 -13.39 12.36
CA THR A 279 -18.15 -14.28 13.04
C THR A 279 -17.71 -15.74 13.07
N GLY A 280 -16.64 -16.09 12.33
CA GLY A 280 -16.17 -17.47 12.19
C GLY A 280 -16.97 -18.30 11.18
N ASP A 281 -17.89 -17.67 10.44
CA ASP A 281 -18.70 -18.29 9.38
C ASP A 281 -17.93 -18.42 8.05
N SER A 282 -16.70 -17.89 7.97
CA SER A 282 -15.81 -18.07 6.83
C SER A 282 -14.32 -18.05 7.22
N THR A 283 -13.50 -18.72 6.41
CA THR A 283 -12.04 -18.74 6.52
C THR A 283 -11.37 -17.57 5.77
N PHE A 284 -12.07 -16.98 4.80
CA PHE A 284 -11.54 -15.90 3.97
C PHE A 284 -12.50 -14.72 3.98
N GLU A 285 -11.95 -13.51 4.08
CA GLU A 285 -12.74 -12.29 4.06
C GLU A 285 -12.71 -11.64 2.69
N ALA A 286 -11.51 -11.40 2.15
CA ALA A 286 -11.29 -10.61 0.94
C ALA A 286 -10.45 -11.35 -0.12
N ASP A 287 -10.76 -11.05 -1.37
CA ASP A 287 -9.99 -11.48 -2.54
C ASP A 287 -9.08 -10.35 -3.06
N SER A 288 -7.97 -10.72 -3.70
CA SER A 288 -7.03 -9.77 -4.34
C SER A 288 -6.88 -9.99 -5.85
N GLY A 289 -7.85 -10.63 -6.50
CA GLY A 289 -7.94 -10.73 -7.95
C GLY A 289 -8.24 -9.38 -8.61
N LEU A 290 -8.91 -8.48 -7.89
CA LEU A 290 -9.04 -7.07 -8.23
C LEU A 290 -9.04 -6.22 -6.95
N VAL A 291 -8.19 -5.20 -6.90
CA VAL A 291 -8.15 -4.21 -5.82
C VAL A 291 -8.03 -2.82 -6.43
N ALA A 292 -8.93 -1.89 -6.09
CA ALA A 292 -8.82 -0.50 -6.53
C ALA A 292 -8.56 0.43 -5.34
N MET A 293 -7.59 1.35 -5.48
CA MET A 293 -7.21 2.29 -4.42
C MET A 293 -6.90 3.68 -4.97
N ASP A 294 -7.41 4.71 -4.31
CA ASP A 294 -7.08 6.12 -4.55
C ASP A 294 -5.92 6.55 -3.63
N LYS A 295 -4.69 6.38 -4.11
CA LYS A 295 -3.47 6.76 -3.39
C LYS A 295 -3.35 8.27 -3.20
N THR A 296 -4.18 9.11 -3.84
CA THR A 296 -4.16 10.56 -3.55
C THR A 296 -4.57 10.88 -2.12
N ARG A 297 -5.28 9.96 -1.47
CA ARG A 297 -5.60 10.03 -0.04
C ARG A 297 -4.42 9.53 0.77
N PRO A 298 -3.79 10.36 1.63
CA PRO A 298 -2.59 9.96 2.37
C PRO A 298 -2.84 8.74 3.27
N GLU A 299 -4.03 8.61 3.84
CA GLU A 299 -4.42 7.45 4.64
C GLU A 299 -4.45 6.15 3.81
N VAL A 300 -4.94 6.19 2.57
CA VAL A 300 -4.98 5.01 1.69
C VAL A 300 -3.56 4.60 1.29
N PHE A 301 -2.71 5.58 0.94
CA PHE A 301 -1.30 5.34 0.62
C PHE A 301 -0.53 4.74 1.80
N LEU A 302 -0.74 5.26 3.02
CA LEU A 302 -0.09 4.75 4.22
C LEU A 302 -0.56 3.34 4.58
N SER A 303 -1.86 3.05 4.48
CA SER A 303 -2.38 1.69 4.64
C SER A 303 -1.83 0.73 3.60
N LEU A 304 -1.72 1.14 2.33
CA LEU A 304 -1.10 0.33 1.28
C LEU A 304 0.39 0.07 1.55
N SER A 305 1.11 1.03 2.13
CA SER A 305 2.49 0.83 2.59
C SER A 305 2.55 -0.21 3.72
N PHE A 306 1.57 -0.20 4.63
CA PHE A 306 1.44 -1.26 5.62
C PHE A 306 1.08 -2.61 4.99
N THR A 307 0.21 -2.65 3.97
CA THR A 307 -0.06 -3.86 3.18
C THR A 307 1.22 -4.44 2.59
N ALA A 308 2.10 -3.62 2.00
CA ALA A 308 3.39 -4.06 1.49
C ALA A 308 4.31 -4.59 2.60
N TRP A 309 4.34 -3.93 3.77
CA TRP A 309 5.09 -4.43 4.92
C TRP A 309 4.63 -5.82 5.37
N LEU A 310 3.32 -6.08 5.41
CA LEU A 310 2.75 -7.41 5.72
C LEU A 310 3.18 -8.50 4.71
N ASN A 311 3.66 -8.11 3.54
CA ASN A 311 4.10 -8.99 2.46
C ASN A 311 5.63 -9.02 2.26
N THR A 312 6.39 -8.26 3.06
CA THR A 312 7.86 -8.41 3.15
C THR A 312 8.22 -9.83 3.56
N LYS A 313 9.35 -10.36 3.08
CA LYS A 313 9.72 -11.77 3.25
C LYS A 313 9.71 -12.19 4.72
N ASP A 314 10.30 -11.38 5.59
CA ASP A 314 10.40 -11.69 7.01
C ASP A 314 9.03 -11.76 7.67
N VAL A 315 8.14 -10.80 7.41
CA VAL A 315 6.77 -10.79 7.99
C VAL A 315 5.92 -11.89 7.36
N ARG A 316 6.00 -12.04 6.04
CA ARG A 316 5.27 -13.03 5.25
C ARG A 316 5.55 -14.45 5.70
N ASP A 317 6.83 -14.82 5.74
CA ASP A 317 7.25 -16.20 5.99
C ASP A 317 7.12 -16.56 7.49
N SER A 318 7.23 -15.58 8.39
CA SER A 318 7.14 -15.82 9.85
C SER A 318 5.74 -15.64 10.43
N VAL A 319 4.88 -14.79 9.85
CA VAL A 319 3.57 -14.43 10.40
C VAL A 319 2.44 -14.58 9.40
N THR A 320 2.46 -13.85 8.27
CA THR A 320 1.31 -13.70 7.37
C THR A 320 0.90 -15.04 6.76
N TYR A 321 1.79 -15.71 6.03
CA TYR A 321 1.44 -16.93 5.29
C TYR A 321 1.34 -18.18 6.17
N LYS A 322 1.67 -18.04 7.47
CA LYS A 322 1.37 -19.08 8.47
C LYS A 322 -0.09 -19.07 8.91
N ARG A 323 -0.78 -17.93 8.76
CA ARG A 323 -2.14 -17.69 9.29
C ARG A 323 -3.17 -17.41 8.21
N PHE A 324 -2.74 -16.85 7.09
CA PHE A 324 -3.59 -16.41 5.99
C PHE A 324 -3.12 -17.01 4.67
N HIS A 325 -4.03 -17.16 3.71
CA HIS A 325 -3.72 -17.72 2.40
C HIS A 325 -3.25 -16.62 1.44
N GLY A 326 -1.93 -16.43 1.38
CA GLY A 326 -1.35 -15.45 0.47
C GLY A 326 -1.49 -14.01 0.97
N ASP A 327 -1.49 -13.09 0.02
CA ASP A 327 -1.51 -11.64 0.22
C ASP A 327 -2.92 -11.08 0.50
N LYS A 328 -3.97 -11.80 0.08
CA LYS A 328 -5.32 -11.25 -0.09
C LYS A 328 -5.86 -10.54 1.16
N GLU A 329 -5.73 -11.19 2.31
CA GLU A 329 -6.23 -10.69 3.58
C GLU A 329 -5.48 -9.43 4.06
N THR A 330 -4.24 -9.23 3.61
CA THR A 330 -3.42 -8.06 4.02
C THR A 330 -4.01 -6.73 3.53
N PHE A 331 -4.77 -6.75 2.43
CA PHE A 331 -5.35 -5.56 1.82
C PHE A 331 -6.46 -4.90 2.65
N TRP A 332 -7.17 -5.66 3.49
CA TRP A 332 -8.14 -5.07 4.42
C TRP A 332 -7.61 -5.04 5.86
N ILE A 333 -6.80 -6.03 6.27
CA ILE A 333 -6.23 -6.08 7.63
C ILE A 333 -5.42 -4.82 7.93
N SER A 334 -4.63 -4.35 6.96
CA SER A 334 -3.85 -3.12 7.11
C SER A 334 -4.72 -1.88 7.37
N PHE A 335 -5.92 -1.80 6.78
CA PHE A 335 -6.86 -0.71 6.99
C PHE A 335 -7.61 -0.84 8.31
N GLU A 336 -8.11 -2.04 8.60
CA GLU A 336 -8.83 -2.37 9.84
C GLU A 336 -7.94 -2.10 11.06
N LEU A 337 -6.71 -2.64 11.08
CA LEU A 337 -5.75 -2.38 12.16
C LEU A 337 -5.32 -0.93 12.25
N SER A 338 -5.41 -0.17 11.15
CA SER A 338 -5.11 1.26 11.13
C SER A 338 -6.31 2.14 11.47
N GLY A 339 -7.50 1.57 11.65
CA GLY A 339 -8.73 2.35 11.85
C GLY A 339 -8.99 3.35 10.71
N ILE A 340 -8.60 2.99 9.49
CA ILE A 340 -8.83 3.78 8.27
C ILE A 340 -10.00 3.13 7.54
N GLU A 341 -10.97 3.94 7.09
CA GLU A 341 -12.14 3.45 6.36
C GLU A 341 -11.71 2.71 5.08
N TYR A 342 -12.31 1.55 4.86
CA TYR A 342 -12.15 0.75 3.65
C TYR A 342 -13.49 0.16 3.24
N PHE A 343 -13.59 -0.28 2.00
CA PHE A 343 -14.82 -0.82 1.43
C PHE A 343 -14.56 -2.19 0.79
N ILE A 344 -15.33 -3.18 1.23
CA ILE A 344 -15.46 -4.48 0.56
C ILE A 344 -16.84 -4.51 -0.07
N ASP A 345 -16.92 -4.82 -1.36
CA ASP A 345 -18.19 -4.93 -2.07
C ASP A 345 -19.10 -5.97 -1.39
N PRO A 346 -20.33 -5.59 -0.98
CA PRO A 346 -21.18 -6.47 -0.20
C PRO A 346 -21.49 -7.77 -0.94
N ARG A 347 -21.48 -8.89 -0.22
CA ARG A 347 -22.06 -10.13 -0.76
C ARG A 347 -23.52 -9.85 -1.11
N MET A 348 -23.96 -10.28 -2.29
CA MET A 348 -25.39 -10.36 -2.61
C MET A 348 -26.05 -11.29 -1.58
N ARG A 349 -26.53 -10.74 -0.46
CA ARG A 349 -27.40 -11.46 0.46
C ARG A 349 -28.78 -11.46 -0.20
N GLU A 350 -29.13 -12.55 -0.86
CA GLU A 350 -30.56 -12.87 -0.99
C GLU A 350 -31.09 -12.95 0.45
N LYS A 351 -31.84 -11.92 0.87
CA LYS A 351 -32.83 -12.14 1.91
C LYS A 351 -33.82 -13.11 1.29
N SER A 352 -33.66 -14.41 1.55
CA SER A 352 -34.75 -15.36 1.41
C SER A 352 -35.82 -14.98 2.43
N THR A 353 -36.60 -13.95 2.13
CA THR A 353 -37.91 -13.74 2.75
C THR A 353 -38.85 -14.72 2.07
N GLU A 354 -38.69 -16.01 2.39
CA GLU A 354 -39.80 -16.94 2.28
C GLU A 354 -40.63 -16.76 3.55
N ASN A 355 -41.79 -16.13 3.37
CA ASN A 355 -42.93 -16.22 4.29
C ASN A 355 -43.68 -17.52 4.03
#